data_AF-A0A8T4M4R0-F1
#
_entry.id   AF-A0A8T4M4R0-F1
#
_cell.length_a   1.000
_cell.length_b   1.000
_cell.length_c   1.000
_cell.angle_alpha   90.00
_cell.angle_beta   90.00
_cell.angle_gamma   90.00
#
_symmetry.space_group_name_H-M   'P 1'
#
loop_
_entity.id
_entity.type
_entity.pdbx_description
1 polymer ?
#
loop_
_entity_poly.entity_id
_entity_poly.type
_entity_poly.pdbx_seq_one_letter_code
_entity_poly.pdbx_strand_id
1 'polypeptide(L)'
;MIDKKYKIKKGSLLLSIIILLASLIFIFNSALIYAQTTNTNSQSQVSYCCERTKDGAYCQNAPLSECDASLRSTPTSCEATSFCQKGTCYDSDEGLCMENVPEEACKQANGLWNEGTPDSIPQCSLGCCLVGQQASYTTLQRCKKMSADFGLITDWNPEVQDEVSCIALATAQDLGACVYESEFVTTCKFGTRSECDSAKLTGITNTSQVGFYKDYLCTNPDFVTDCQPTTQTICLEDKQGVYFVDSCGNTANIYDASKINDEAYWTKIVPGEEACNAGGNNANSRTCGNCNYLDGSFCGEAEGSVKPNYGNYICEDINCKKTDDGKSYKNGESWCYWDAGKEDSDAPGSRAFRHICFMGEEVVEPCADYRQETCVQDDIDGFSQAGCVVNRWQDCILQNSSNDCLNTDQRDCQWTPILIGEVEKKDFIKQGLGSINSLLGGIIGRQLEDEENSDGNWKCTPKIAPGLQFWDVSSSSQCNLASQSCLVKYEKGLLGEKKCVENCECLDEQTAFQFNLMCTNYGDCGADKNYIGKYTSEGLVIEVNEVGEEVASGSGYKAAQPGGSQEFGGAPGGEFSVSDGQGGRVPASTANPQPATGG
;
A
#
# COMPACT_ATOMS: atom_id res chain seq x y z
N MET A 1 -53.33 0.35 2.32
CA MET A 1 -53.52 0.45 0.86
C MET A 1 -52.75 -0.67 0.21
N ILE A 2 -53.41 -1.38 -0.71
CA ILE A 2 -52.89 -2.31 -1.73
C ILE A 2 -52.41 -3.67 -1.22
N ASP A 3 -53.40 -4.55 -1.16
CA ASP A 3 -53.32 -6.00 -1.32
C ASP A 3 -53.46 -6.30 -2.82
N LYS A 4 -52.53 -7.01 -3.47
CA LYS A 4 -52.72 -7.52 -4.85
C LYS A 4 -51.94 -8.82 -5.12
N LYS A 5 -52.63 -9.94 -4.94
CA LYS A 5 -52.26 -11.29 -5.39
C LYS A 5 -52.18 -11.36 -6.92
N TYR A 6 -51.05 -11.81 -7.46
CA TYR A 6 -50.93 -12.24 -8.86
C TYR A 6 -51.38 -13.70 -9.01
N LYS A 7 -52.55 -13.92 -9.63
CA LYS A 7 -52.98 -15.22 -10.15
C LYS A 7 -52.57 -15.32 -11.62
N ILE A 8 -51.50 -16.06 -11.92
CA ILE A 8 -51.13 -16.40 -13.30
C ILE A 8 -52.10 -17.49 -13.80
N LYS A 9 -52.85 -17.18 -14.87
CA LYS A 9 -53.79 -18.12 -15.51
C LYS A 9 -53.00 -19.21 -16.23
N LYS A 10 -53.11 -20.47 -15.74
CA LYS A 10 -52.52 -21.68 -16.34
C LYS A 10 -52.77 -21.87 -17.85
N GLY A 11 -53.79 -21.20 -18.42
CA GLY A 11 -54.05 -21.22 -19.87
C GLY A 11 -53.05 -20.44 -20.72
N SER A 12 -52.33 -19.45 -20.17
CA SER A 12 -51.36 -18.65 -20.94
C SER A 12 -50.02 -19.37 -21.13
N LEU A 13 -49.63 -20.23 -20.18
CA LEU A 13 -48.36 -20.98 -20.23
C LEU A 13 -48.40 -22.09 -21.29
N LEU A 14 -49.55 -22.78 -21.41
CA LEU A 14 -49.75 -23.84 -22.40
C LEU A 14 -49.74 -23.32 -23.84
N LEU A 15 -50.28 -22.12 -24.08
CA LEU A 15 -50.27 -21.51 -25.41
C LEU A 15 -48.86 -21.08 -25.83
N SER A 16 -48.06 -20.55 -24.89
CA SER A 16 -46.67 -20.18 -25.14
C SER A 16 -45.78 -21.39 -25.45
N ILE A 17 -45.99 -22.53 -24.79
CA ILE A 17 -45.23 -23.77 -25.04
C ILE A 17 -45.56 -24.34 -26.43
N ILE A 18 -46.81 -24.27 -26.88
CA ILE A 18 -47.22 -24.77 -28.21
C ILE A 18 -46.62 -23.91 -29.33
N ILE A 19 -46.54 -22.59 -29.15
CA ILE A 19 -45.92 -21.68 -30.13
C ILE A 19 -44.40 -21.92 -30.22
N LEU A 20 -43.76 -22.24 -29.08
CA LEU A 20 -42.33 -22.51 -29.02
C LEU A 20 -41.96 -23.87 -29.64
N LEU A 21 -42.82 -24.88 -29.48
CA LEU A 21 -42.65 -26.18 -30.15
C LEU A 21 -42.92 -26.09 -31.66
N ALA A 22 -43.90 -25.29 -32.10
CA ALA A 22 -44.19 -25.11 -33.53
C ALA A 22 -43.06 -24.36 -34.27
N SER A 23 -42.39 -23.42 -33.61
CA SER A 23 -41.23 -22.70 -34.16
C SER A 23 -39.98 -23.58 -34.25
N LEU A 24 -39.73 -24.46 -33.26
CA LEU A 24 -38.64 -25.44 -33.31
C LEU A 24 -38.81 -26.47 -34.45
N ILE A 25 -40.04 -26.89 -34.74
CA ILE A 25 -40.33 -27.81 -35.86
C ILE A 25 -40.11 -27.11 -37.22
N PHE A 26 -40.37 -25.81 -37.34
CA PHE A 26 -40.13 -25.06 -38.58
C PHE A 26 -38.63 -24.82 -38.85
N ILE A 27 -37.83 -24.65 -37.80
CA ILE A 27 -36.37 -24.51 -37.89
C ILE A 27 -35.72 -25.85 -38.27
N PHE A 28 -36.20 -26.97 -37.71
CA PHE A 28 -35.67 -28.30 -38.06
C PHE A 28 -36.02 -28.75 -39.49
N ASN A 29 -37.19 -28.36 -40.03
CA ASN A 29 -37.59 -28.72 -41.40
C ASN A 29 -36.94 -27.84 -42.49
N SER A 30 -36.48 -26.63 -42.16
CA SER A 30 -35.74 -25.78 -43.11
C SER A 30 -34.26 -26.19 -43.24
N ALA A 31 -33.68 -26.86 -42.23
CA ALA A 31 -32.32 -27.41 -42.31
C ALA A 31 -32.20 -28.67 -43.20
N LEU A 32 -33.28 -29.44 -43.38
CA LEU A 32 -33.28 -30.68 -44.19
C LEU A 32 -33.47 -30.46 -45.70
N ILE A 33 -33.83 -29.25 -46.13
CA ILE A 33 -34.07 -28.92 -47.55
C ILE A 33 -32.82 -28.37 -48.25
N TYR A 34 -31.77 -27.97 -47.51
CA TYR A 34 -30.49 -27.54 -48.09
C TYR A 34 -29.45 -28.65 -48.25
N ALA A 35 -29.70 -29.88 -47.78
CA ALA A 35 -28.74 -30.98 -47.83
C ALA A 35 -28.81 -31.87 -49.09
N GLN A 36 -29.53 -31.45 -50.14
CA GLN A 36 -29.58 -32.19 -51.41
C GLN A 36 -29.50 -31.24 -52.60
N THR A 37 -28.28 -30.88 -53.00
CA THR A 37 -27.89 -30.64 -54.42
C THR A 37 -26.42 -30.23 -54.48
N THR A 38 -25.55 -31.18 -54.83
CA THR A 38 -24.40 -31.01 -55.77
C THR A 38 -23.59 -32.31 -55.79
N ASN A 39 -24.11 -33.30 -56.52
CA ASN A 39 -23.24 -34.26 -57.18
C ASN A 39 -22.66 -33.53 -58.40
N THR A 40 -21.44 -33.01 -58.28
CA THR A 40 -20.63 -32.58 -59.41
C THR A 40 -19.24 -33.17 -59.26
N ASN A 41 -18.96 -34.15 -60.13
CA ASN A 41 -17.69 -34.45 -60.75
C ASN A 41 -16.42 -34.30 -59.90
N SER A 42 -15.88 -35.45 -59.52
CA SER A 42 -14.47 -35.70 -59.24
C SER A 42 -13.58 -35.08 -60.32
N GLN A 43 -13.08 -33.88 -60.07
CA GLN A 43 -11.74 -33.47 -60.49
C GLN A 43 -10.93 -33.38 -59.21
N SER A 44 -9.77 -34.03 -59.15
CA SER A 44 -8.84 -33.89 -58.05
C SER A 44 -8.38 -32.43 -58.00
N GLN A 45 -9.08 -31.59 -57.25
CA GLN A 45 -8.58 -30.26 -56.93
C GLN A 45 -7.31 -30.47 -56.13
N VAL A 46 -6.21 -29.90 -56.60
CA VAL A 46 -4.95 -29.88 -55.87
C VAL A 46 -5.26 -29.24 -54.53
N SER A 47 -5.20 -30.01 -53.46
CA SER A 47 -5.39 -29.51 -52.11
C SER A 47 -4.17 -28.66 -51.75
N TYR A 48 -4.40 -27.43 -51.30
CA TYR A 48 -3.37 -26.55 -50.78
C TYR A 48 -3.42 -26.63 -49.25
N CYS A 49 -2.26 -26.59 -48.62
CA CYS A 49 -2.22 -26.19 -47.22
C CYS A 49 -2.44 -24.69 -47.14
N CYS A 50 -3.55 -24.26 -46.55
CA CYS A 50 -3.79 -22.87 -46.19
C CYS A 50 -3.24 -22.61 -44.78
N GLU A 51 -2.37 -21.62 -44.61
CA GLU A 51 -1.98 -21.13 -43.27
C GLU A 51 -3.21 -20.69 -42.48
N ARG A 52 -4.16 -20.03 -43.15
CA ARG A 52 -5.51 -19.77 -42.66
C ARG A 52 -6.52 -19.82 -43.82
N THR A 53 -7.69 -20.38 -43.58
CA THR A 53 -8.81 -20.28 -44.52
C THR A 53 -9.55 -18.95 -44.36
N LYS A 54 -10.37 -18.57 -45.34
CA LYS A 54 -11.23 -17.38 -45.27
C LYS A 54 -12.25 -17.45 -44.12
N ASP A 55 -12.57 -18.66 -43.66
CA ASP A 55 -13.45 -18.92 -42.52
C ASP A 55 -12.71 -18.90 -41.16
N GLY A 56 -11.41 -18.59 -41.16
CA GLY A 56 -10.60 -18.39 -39.96
C GLY A 56 -9.95 -19.67 -39.40
N ALA A 57 -10.08 -20.81 -40.07
CA ALA A 57 -9.44 -22.05 -39.62
C ALA A 57 -7.94 -22.05 -40.00
N TYR A 58 -7.07 -22.33 -39.04
CA TYR A 58 -5.63 -22.42 -39.27
C TYR A 58 -5.22 -23.81 -39.77
N CYS A 59 -4.24 -23.85 -40.67
CA CYS A 59 -3.56 -25.07 -41.09
C CYS A 59 -4.51 -26.17 -41.58
N GLN A 60 -5.38 -25.79 -42.52
CA GLN A 60 -6.34 -26.69 -43.15
C GLN A 60 -5.94 -26.96 -44.60
N ASN A 61 -6.08 -28.22 -44.99
CA ASN A 61 -5.97 -28.64 -46.38
C ASN A 61 -7.27 -28.26 -47.10
N ALA A 62 -7.22 -27.23 -47.94
CA ALA A 62 -8.39 -26.69 -48.64
C ALA A 62 -8.03 -26.26 -50.07
N PRO A 63 -9.03 -26.04 -50.95
CA PRO A 63 -8.78 -25.42 -52.25
C PRO A 63 -8.13 -24.04 -52.10
N LEU A 64 -7.25 -23.65 -53.02
CA LEU A 64 -6.57 -22.33 -52.98
C LEU A 64 -7.55 -21.15 -52.88
N SER A 65 -8.75 -21.29 -53.45
CA SER A 65 -9.82 -20.27 -53.36
C SER A 65 -10.36 -20.04 -51.96
N GLU A 66 -10.17 -20.99 -51.05
CA GLU A 66 -10.59 -20.92 -49.65
C GLU A 66 -9.46 -20.47 -48.72
N CYS A 67 -8.21 -20.43 -49.20
CA CYS A 67 -7.10 -19.84 -48.45
C CYS A 67 -7.26 -18.31 -48.35
N ASP A 68 -6.88 -17.74 -47.21
CA ASP A 68 -6.72 -16.31 -47.05
C ASP A 68 -5.54 -15.83 -47.92
N ALA A 69 -5.83 -14.92 -48.86
CA ALA A 69 -4.84 -14.43 -49.82
C ALA A 69 -3.74 -13.56 -49.16
N SER A 70 -3.93 -13.15 -47.90
CA SER A 70 -2.94 -12.38 -47.14
C SER A 70 -1.90 -13.23 -46.41
N LEU A 71 -2.06 -14.56 -46.41
CA LEU A 71 -1.22 -15.51 -45.67
C LEU A 71 -0.63 -16.59 -46.60
N ARG A 72 0.26 -17.42 -46.08
CA ARG A 72 0.97 -18.44 -46.87
C ARG A 72 0.01 -19.57 -47.29
N SER A 73 0.21 -20.05 -48.51
CA SER A 73 -0.41 -21.28 -48.98
C SER A 73 0.55 -22.02 -49.91
N THR A 74 0.48 -23.36 -49.92
CA THR A 74 1.35 -24.18 -50.78
C THR A 74 0.61 -25.44 -51.25
N PRO A 75 0.83 -25.92 -52.49
CA PRO A 75 0.16 -27.10 -53.03
C PRO A 75 0.73 -28.41 -52.47
N THR A 76 0.73 -28.57 -51.14
CA THR A 76 1.09 -29.79 -50.41
C THR A 76 0.21 -29.93 -49.17
N SER A 77 0.24 -31.08 -48.49
CA SER A 77 -0.48 -31.24 -47.21
C SER A 77 0.13 -30.37 -46.11
N CYS A 78 -0.71 -29.88 -45.19
CA CYS A 78 -0.25 -29.07 -44.06
C CYS A 78 0.71 -29.79 -43.12
N GLU A 79 0.69 -31.12 -43.08
CA GLU A 79 1.67 -31.92 -42.32
C GLU A 79 3.08 -31.84 -42.91
N ALA A 80 3.21 -31.46 -44.18
CA ALA A 80 4.47 -31.34 -44.90
C ALA A 80 4.97 -29.90 -45.00
N THR A 81 4.35 -28.94 -44.30
CA THR A 81 4.76 -27.52 -44.33
C THR A 81 5.34 -27.08 -43.00
N SER A 82 6.37 -26.23 -43.05
CA SER A 82 6.98 -25.67 -41.83
C SER A 82 6.07 -24.65 -41.14
N PHE A 83 5.31 -23.86 -41.90
CA PHE A 83 4.42 -22.84 -41.33
C PHE A 83 3.16 -23.40 -40.65
N CYS A 84 2.89 -24.70 -40.79
CA CYS A 84 1.84 -25.41 -40.05
C CYS A 84 2.40 -26.45 -39.08
N GLN A 85 3.66 -26.28 -38.68
CA GLN A 85 4.19 -27.01 -37.53
C GLN A 85 3.29 -26.76 -36.33
N LYS A 86 2.87 -27.87 -35.74
CA LYS A 86 2.11 -27.88 -34.49
C LYS A 86 3.10 -27.95 -33.35
N GLY A 87 2.87 -27.13 -32.36
CA GLY A 87 3.66 -27.08 -31.14
C GLY A 87 2.78 -26.77 -29.95
N THR A 88 3.41 -26.38 -28.86
CA THR A 88 2.72 -25.92 -27.66
C THR A 88 2.68 -24.40 -27.66
N CYS A 89 1.49 -23.85 -27.45
CA CYS A 89 1.28 -22.43 -27.22
C CYS A 89 1.15 -22.15 -25.72
N TYR A 90 2.02 -21.32 -25.18
CA TYR A 90 1.95 -20.85 -23.79
C TYR A 90 1.36 -19.45 -23.71
N ASP A 91 0.22 -19.32 -23.04
CA ASP A 91 -0.39 -18.05 -22.68
C ASP A 91 0.18 -17.56 -21.34
N SER A 92 0.96 -16.47 -21.37
CA SER A 92 1.58 -15.91 -20.17
C SER A 92 0.61 -15.19 -19.23
N ASP A 93 -0.54 -14.75 -19.74
CA ASP A 93 -1.53 -13.98 -19.00
C ASP A 93 -2.50 -14.91 -18.24
N GLU A 94 -2.82 -16.05 -18.84
CA GLU A 94 -3.66 -17.09 -18.24
C GLU A 94 -2.87 -18.23 -17.60
N GLY A 95 -1.59 -18.40 -17.96
CA GLY A 95 -0.74 -19.51 -17.52
C GLY A 95 -1.10 -20.86 -18.17
N LEU A 96 -1.73 -20.86 -19.35
CA LEU A 96 -2.23 -22.07 -20.01
C LEU A 96 -1.27 -22.54 -21.10
N CYS A 97 -1.08 -23.86 -21.20
CA CYS A 97 -0.32 -24.48 -22.28
C CYS A 97 -1.25 -25.32 -23.15
N MET A 98 -1.38 -24.94 -24.41
CA MET A 98 -2.24 -25.61 -25.38
C MET A 98 -1.38 -26.37 -26.39
N GLU A 99 -1.55 -27.69 -26.44
CA GLU A 99 -0.88 -28.55 -27.42
C GLU A 99 -1.51 -28.45 -28.81
N ASN A 100 -0.76 -28.89 -29.82
CA ASN A 100 -1.22 -29.01 -31.19
C ASN A 100 -1.66 -27.68 -31.82
N VAL A 101 -1.15 -26.56 -31.31
CA VAL A 101 -1.48 -25.22 -31.78
C VAL A 101 -0.50 -24.83 -32.89
N PRO A 102 -1.00 -24.38 -34.06
CA PRO A 102 -0.15 -23.79 -35.09
C PRO A 102 0.58 -22.54 -34.58
N GLU A 103 1.85 -22.36 -34.96
CA GLU A 103 2.69 -21.24 -34.51
C GLU A 103 2.01 -19.87 -34.67
N GLU A 104 1.44 -19.61 -35.84
CA GLU A 104 0.82 -18.31 -36.13
C GLU A 104 -0.48 -18.08 -35.33
N ALA A 105 -1.25 -19.15 -35.08
CA ALA A 105 -2.44 -19.06 -34.23
C ALA A 105 -2.06 -18.68 -32.79
N CYS A 106 -0.94 -19.22 -32.29
CA CYS A 106 -0.40 -18.88 -30.98
C CYS A 106 0.05 -17.41 -30.92
N LYS A 107 0.82 -16.95 -31.91
CA LYS A 107 1.32 -15.57 -31.99
C LYS A 107 0.18 -14.55 -32.07
N GLN A 108 -0.89 -14.85 -32.81
CA GLN A 108 -2.06 -13.96 -32.89
C GLN A 108 -2.85 -13.88 -31.58
N ALA A 109 -2.81 -14.93 -30.77
CA ALA A 109 -3.34 -14.91 -29.41
C ALA A 109 -2.36 -14.29 -28.39
N ASN A 110 -1.27 -13.66 -28.85
CA ASN A 110 -0.21 -13.11 -28.01
C ASN A 110 0.50 -14.16 -27.12
N GLY A 111 0.46 -15.43 -27.52
CA GLY A 111 1.11 -16.53 -26.83
C GLY A 111 2.54 -16.79 -27.29
N LEU A 112 3.32 -17.45 -26.43
CA LEU A 112 4.67 -17.92 -26.71
C LEU A 112 4.64 -19.33 -27.27
N TRP A 113 5.04 -19.51 -28.52
CA TRP A 113 5.01 -20.81 -29.19
C TRP A 113 6.34 -21.56 -29.07
N ASN A 114 6.27 -22.89 -28.95
CA ASN A 114 7.42 -23.78 -28.91
C ASN A 114 7.14 -25.10 -29.66
N GLU A 115 8.12 -25.64 -30.37
CA GLU A 115 7.99 -26.92 -31.10
C GLU A 115 7.82 -28.14 -30.18
N GLY A 116 8.23 -28.04 -28.90
CA GLY A 116 8.16 -29.13 -27.93
C GLY A 116 6.77 -29.41 -27.37
N THR A 117 6.64 -30.53 -26.66
CA THR A 117 5.45 -30.86 -25.84
C THR A 117 5.45 -30.03 -24.54
N PRO A 118 4.32 -29.87 -23.85
CA PRO A 118 4.24 -29.14 -22.59
C PRO A 118 5.26 -29.63 -21.55
N ASP A 119 5.47 -30.95 -21.46
CA ASP A 119 6.45 -31.55 -20.54
C ASP A 119 7.89 -31.08 -20.77
N SER A 120 8.21 -30.65 -21.99
CA SER A 120 9.54 -30.13 -22.36
C SER A 120 9.70 -28.62 -22.11
N ILE A 121 8.63 -27.94 -21.69
CA ILE A 121 8.57 -26.49 -21.52
C ILE A 121 8.45 -26.17 -20.03
N PRO A 122 9.46 -25.54 -19.39
CA PRO A 122 9.43 -25.27 -17.95
C PRO A 122 8.20 -24.48 -17.48
N GLN A 123 7.69 -23.55 -18.29
CA GLN A 123 6.51 -22.74 -17.98
C GLN A 123 5.20 -23.56 -17.96
N CYS A 124 5.22 -24.72 -18.60
CA CYS A 124 4.09 -25.66 -18.68
C CYS A 124 4.16 -26.76 -17.62
N SER A 125 5.20 -26.77 -16.78
CA SER A 125 5.31 -27.73 -15.69
C SER A 125 4.12 -27.58 -14.74
N LEU A 126 3.42 -28.69 -14.52
CA LEU A 126 2.28 -28.75 -13.61
C LEU A 126 2.78 -29.01 -12.18
N GLY A 127 2.04 -28.47 -11.23
CA GLY A 127 2.22 -28.70 -9.80
C GLY A 127 0.88 -28.53 -9.10
N CYS A 128 0.84 -28.82 -7.80
CA CYS A 128 -0.38 -28.66 -7.04
C CYS A 128 -0.54 -27.22 -6.56
N CYS A 129 -1.61 -26.55 -7.01
CA CYS A 129 -2.02 -25.24 -6.52
C CYS A 129 -3.08 -25.40 -5.44
N LEU A 130 -2.83 -24.93 -4.22
CA LEU A 130 -3.82 -24.87 -3.15
C LEU A 130 -4.40 -23.46 -3.09
N VAL A 131 -5.73 -23.35 -3.22
CA VAL A 131 -6.47 -22.08 -3.14
C VAL A 131 -7.55 -22.25 -2.08
N GLY A 132 -7.23 -21.82 -0.85
CA GLY A 132 -8.07 -22.07 0.32
C GLY A 132 -8.19 -23.58 0.62
N GLN A 133 -9.40 -24.13 0.53
CA GLN A 133 -9.68 -25.57 0.73
C GLN A 133 -9.81 -26.35 -0.60
N GLN A 134 -9.41 -25.75 -1.71
CA GLN A 134 -9.47 -26.37 -3.04
C GLN A 134 -8.07 -26.61 -3.59
N ALA A 135 -7.94 -27.63 -4.43
CA ALA A 135 -6.72 -27.94 -5.16
C ALA A 135 -6.97 -27.84 -6.66
N SER A 136 -5.97 -27.36 -7.39
CA SER A 136 -5.93 -27.42 -8.85
C SER A 136 -4.55 -27.89 -9.29
N TYR A 137 -4.48 -28.96 -10.09
CA TYR A 137 -3.22 -29.41 -10.68
C TYR A 137 -2.94 -28.59 -11.94
N THR A 138 -2.09 -27.57 -11.80
CA THR A 138 -1.93 -26.52 -12.82
C THR A 138 -0.54 -25.90 -12.81
N THR A 139 -0.27 -25.01 -13.78
CA THR A 139 1.02 -24.30 -13.87
C THR A 139 1.15 -23.25 -12.76
N LEU A 140 2.39 -22.87 -12.43
CA LEU A 140 2.64 -21.80 -11.45
C LEU A 140 1.93 -20.49 -11.82
N GLN A 141 1.96 -20.11 -13.10
CA GLN A 141 1.35 -18.85 -13.55
C GLN A 141 -0.17 -18.88 -13.41
N ARG A 142 -0.80 -20.01 -13.72
CA ARG A 142 -2.24 -20.19 -13.49
C ARG A 142 -2.57 -20.13 -12.01
N CYS A 143 -1.75 -20.75 -11.16
CA CYS A 143 -1.93 -20.72 -9.71
C CYS A 143 -1.86 -19.30 -9.13
N LYS A 144 -0.90 -18.49 -9.60
CA LYS A 144 -0.78 -17.08 -9.23
C LYS A 144 -2.04 -16.29 -9.57
N LYS A 145 -2.56 -16.48 -10.78
CA LYS A 145 -3.79 -15.82 -11.23
C LYS A 145 -4.98 -16.21 -10.34
N MET A 146 -5.20 -17.51 -10.14
CA MET A 146 -6.28 -18.00 -9.28
C MET A 146 -6.16 -17.47 -7.85
N SER A 147 -4.96 -17.46 -7.27
CA SER A 147 -4.74 -16.97 -5.91
C SER A 147 -5.02 -15.46 -5.83
N ALA A 148 -4.56 -14.69 -6.81
CA ALA A 148 -4.80 -13.24 -6.89
C ALA A 148 -6.29 -12.90 -7.02
N ASP A 149 -7.06 -13.67 -7.80
CA ASP A 149 -8.51 -13.46 -7.96
C ASP A 149 -9.27 -13.58 -6.62
N PHE A 150 -8.75 -14.34 -5.67
CA PHE A 150 -9.31 -14.49 -4.31
C PHE A 150 -8.56 -13.71 -3.24
N GLY A 151 -7.55 -12.89 -3.60
CA GLY A 151 -6.72 -12.17 -2.64
C GLY A 151 -5.89 -13.08 -1.72
N LEU A 152 -5.58 -14.30 -2.16
CA LEU A 152 -4.82 -15.30 -1.42
C LEU A 152 -3.34 -15.32 -1.84
N ILE A 153 -2.48 -15.74 -0.93
CA ILE A 153 -1.07 -16.02 -1.21
C ILE A 153 -1.00 -17.24 -2.13
N THR A 154 -0.12 -17.21 -3.13
CA THR A 154 0.10 -18.34 -4.03
C THR A 154 0.77 -19.49 -3.31
N ASP A 155 0.04 -20.61 -3.15
CA ASP A 155 0.56 -21.88 -2.65
C ASP A 155 0.65 -22.87 -3.81
N TRP A 156 1.85 -23.04 -4.37
CA TRP A 156 2.11 -23.93 -5.50
C TRP A 156 3.25 -24.89 -5.19
N ASN A 157 2.95 -26.18 -5.19
CA ASN A 157 3.90 -27.23 -4.89
C ASN A 157 4.29 -28.02 -6.17
N PRO A 158 5.53 -27.84 -6.69
CA PRO A 158 6.02 -28.59 -7.85
C PRO A 158 6.32 -30.06 -7.57
N GLU A 159 6.42 -30.49 -6.31
CA GLU A 159 6.79 -31.87 -5.96
C GLU A 159 5.62 -32.85 -6.17
N VAL A 160 4.39 -32.34 -6.25
CA VAL A 160 3.19 -33.13 -6.51
C VAL A 160 3.07 -33.34 -8.02
N GLN A 161 3.22 -34.58 -8.48
CA GLN A 161 3.34 -34.93 -9.91
C GLN A 161 2.04 -35.42 -10.55
N ASP A 162 0.93 -35.43 -9.81
CA ASP A 162 -0.33 -35.91 -10.31
C ASP A 162 -1.54 -35.24 -9.63
N GLU A 163 -2.63 -35.17 -10.38
CA GLU A 163 -3.87 -34.53 -9.93
C GLU A 163 -4.50 -35.23 -8.73
N VAL A 164 -4.37 -36.55 -8.61
CA VAL A 164 -4.97 -37.33 -7.52
C VAL A 164 -4.27 -37.00 -6.20
N SER A 165 -2.95 -36.96 -6.19
CA SER A 165 -2.15 -36.52 -5.04
C SER A 165 -2.43 -35.05 -4.70
N CYS A 166 -2.64 -34.19 -5.70
CA CYS A 166 -2.99 -32.79 -5.46
C CYS A 166 -4.36 -32.63 -4.79
N ILE A 167 -5.38 -33.33 -5.30
CA ILE A 167 -6.70 -33.39 -4.68
C ILE A 167 -6.61 -33.98 -3.27
N ALA A 168 -5.77 -35.00 -3.07
CA ALA A 168 -5.54 -35.59 -1.75
C ALA A 168 -5.01 -34.56 -0.75
N LEU A 169 -4.12 -33.65 -1.16
CA LEU A 169 -3.65 -32.55 -0.30
C LEU A 169 -4.78 -31.59 0.10
N ALA A 170 -5.64 -31.16 -0.83
CA ALA A 170 -6.78 -30.31 -0.47
C ALA A 170 -7.78 -31.04 0.44
N THR A 171 -8.11 -32.31 0.15
CA THR A 171 -9.01 -33.09 1.01
C THR A 171 -8.42 -33.37 2.39
N ALA A 172 -7.09 -33.41 2.52
CA ALA A 172 -6.41 -33.51 3.80
C ALA A 172 -6.63 -32.26 4.67
N GLN A 173 -6.89 -31.09 4.06
CA GLN A 173 -7.21 -29.84 4.73
C GLN A 173 -8.71 -29.68 5.07
N ASP A 174 -9.58 -30.60 4.64
CA ASP A 174 -10.99 -30.58 5.02
C ASP A 174 -11.13 -30.46 6.54
N LEU A 175 -11.94 -29.52 7.04
CA LEU A 175 -12.26 -29.40 8.46
C LEU A 175 -13.50 -30.22 8.85
N GLY A 176 -13.47 -30.81 10.04
CA GLY A 176 -14.60 -31.60 10.52
C GLY A 176 -14.35 -32.32 11.84
N ALA A 177 -15.32 -33.15 12.21
CA ALA A 177 -15.30 -33.95 13.42
C ALA A 177 -14.52 -35.25 13.17
N CYS A 178 -13.45 -35.46 13.93
CA CYS A 178 -12.74 -36.73 14.01
C CYS A 178 -13.26 -37.55 15.19
N VAL A 179 -14.11 -38.52 14.94
CA VAL A 179 -14.75 -39.36 15.96
C VAL A 179 -13.97 -40.66 16.12
N TYR A 180 -13.65 -41.05 17.35
CA TYR A 180 -12.89 -42.26 17.66
C TYR A 180 -13.19 -42.75 19.08
N GLU A 181 -12.79 -43.98 19.39
CA GLU A 181 -12.91 -44.53 20.75
C GLU A 181 -11.59 -44.36 21.52
N SER A 182 -11.68 -43.75 22.71
CA SER A 182 -10.58 -43.60 23.66
C SER A 182 -11.07 -43.99 25.04
N GLU A 183 -10.30 -44.82 25.74
CA GLU A 183 -10.66 -45.36 27.08
C GLU A 183 -12.09 -45.94 27.15
N PHE A 184 -12.55 -46.63 26.09
CA PHE A 184 -13.90 -47.20 25.95
C PHE A 184 -15.04 -46.18 25.89
N VAL A 185 -14.73 -44.91 25.62
CA VAL A 185 -15.69 -43.84 25.38
C VAL A 185 -15.52 -43.32 23.96
N THR A 186 -16.63 -43.17 23.24
CA THR A 186 -16.62 -42.47 21.94
C THR A 186 -16.38 -40.99 22.20
N THR A 187 -15.28 -40.47 21.69
CA THR A 187 -14.90 -39.06 21.82
C THR A 187 -14.64 -38.45 20.45
N CYS A 188 -14.33 -37.15 20.42
CA CYS A 188 -14.08 -36.43 19.18
C CYS A 188 -13.04 -35.33 19.32
N LYS A 189 -12.27 -35.16 18.24
CA LYS A 189 -11.36 -34.03 18.04
C LYS A 189 -11.79 -33.26 16.78
N PHE A 190 -11.94 -31.95 16.88
CA PHE A 190 -12.17 -31.11 15.72
C PHE A 190 -10.83 -30.70 15.10
N GLY A 191 -10.73 -30.76 13.77
CA GLY A 191 -9.50 -30.41 13.06
C GLY A 191 -9.56 -30.79 11.59
N THR A 192 -8.40 -30.85 10.96
CA THR A 192 -8.27 -31.26 9.56
C THR A 192 -8.40 -32.77 9.42
N ARG A 193 -8.81 -33.24 8.23
CA ARG A 193 -8.81 -34.67 7.89
C ARG A 193 -7.43 -35.29 8.09
N SER A 194 -6.37 -34.55 7.76
CA SER A 194 -4.99 -34.99 7.92
C SER A 194 -4.60 -35.26 9.38
N GLU A 195 -5.21 -34.56 10.33
CA GLU A 195 -5.01 -34.74 11.77
C GLU A 195 -5.88 -35.89 12.32
N CYS A 196 -6.96 -36.24 11.61
CA CYS A 196 -7.81 -37.38 11.89
C CYS A 196 -7.23 -38.70 11.37
N ASP A 197 -5.98 -38.99 11.75
CA ASP A 197 -5.30 -40.24 11.45
C ASP A 197 -5.05 -41.02 12.74
N SER A 198 -5.33 -42.33 12.72
CA SER A 198 -5.13 -43.21 13.88
C SER A 198 -3.70 -43.21 14.44
N ALA A 199 -2.69 -42.88 13.63
CA ALA A 199 -1.30 -42.76 14.06
C ALA A 199 -0.98 -41.43 14.76
N LYS A 200 -1.80 -40.39 14.54
CA LYS A 200 -1.63 -39.06 15.14
C LYS A 200 -2.48 -38.85 16.40
N LEU A 201 -3.49 -39.68 16.59
CA LEU A 201 -4.39 -39.64 17.73
C LEU A 201 -3.81 -40.42 18.92
N THR A 202 -3.95 -39.86 20.12
CA THR A 202 -3.46 -40.46 21.38
C THR A 202 -4.59 -41.17 22.13
N GLY A 203 -4.31 -42.30 22.78
CA GLY A 203 -5.28 -42.97 23.67
C GLY A 203 -6.30 -43.87 22.98
N ILE A 204 -6.16 -44.11 21.66
CA ILE A 204 -7.10 -44.94 20.90
C ILE A 204 -7.15 -46.37 21.43
N THR A 205 -8.35 -46.84 21.75
CA THR A 205 -8.62 -48.24 22.12
C THR A 205 -8.93 -49.12 20.91
N ASN A 206 -9.47 -48.55 19.84
CA ASN A 206 -9.80 -49.25 18.60
C ASN A 206 -9.50 -48.44 17.34
N THR A 207 -8.41 -48.78 16.65
CA THR A 207 -7.95 -48.07 15.43
C THR A 207 -8.89 -48.25 14.24
N SER A 208 -9.78 -49.24 14.26
CA SER A 208 -10.73 -49.49 13.17
C SER A 208 -12.00 -48.63 13.22
N GLN A 209 -12.14 -47.77 14.24
CA GLN A 209 -13.33 -46.93 14.47
C GLN A 209 -13.05 -45.43 14.35
N VAL A 210 -11.92 -45.02 13.78
CA VAL A 210 -11.65 -43.60 13.50
C VAL A 210 -12.45 -43.19 12.26
N GLY A 211 -13.34 -42.21 12.43
CA GLY A 211 -14.18 -41.66 11.36
C GLY A 211 -14.05 -40.14 11.27
N PHE A 212 -13.74 -39.63 10.07
CA PHE A 212 -13.73 -38.20 9.80
C PHE A 212 -15.02 -37.76 9.11
N TYR A 213 -15.69 -36.77 9.68
CA TYR A 213 -16.95 -36.23 9.18
C TYR A 213 -16.78 -34.75 8.82
N LYS A 214 -16.54 -34.52 7.52
CA LYS A 214 -16.38 -33.18 6.95
C LYS A 214 -17.60 -32.29 7.26
N ASP A 215 -17.34 -31.02 7.58
CA ASP A 215 -18.34 -29.98 7.85
C ASP A 215 -19.17 -30.18 9.14
N TYR A 216 -18.87 -31.20 9.95
CA TYR A 216 -19.53 -31.44 11.23
C TYR A 216 -18.67 -31.02 12.42
N LEU A 217 -19.34 -30.62 13.50
CA LEU A 217 -18.72 -30.36 14.80
C LEU A 217 -18.78 -31.61 15.69
N CYS A 218 -17.90 -31.67 16.68
CA CYS A 218 -17.83 -32.80 17.62
C CYS A 218 -19.06 -32.96 18.52
N THR A 219 -19.86 -31.91 18.63
CA THR A 219 -21.11 -31.85 19.40
C THR A 219 -22.33 -32.36 18.63
N ASN A 220 -22.17 -32.89 17.41
CA ASN A 220 -23.26 -33.49 16.66
C ASN A 220 -23.83 -34.72 17.42
N PRO A 221 -25.14 -34.73 17.75
CA PRO A 221 -25.76 -35.81 18.52
C PRO A 221 -25.72 -37.18 17.82
N ASP A 222 -25.63 -37.22 16.49
CA ASP A 222 -25.58 -38.46 15.72
C ASP A 222 -24.28 -39.25 15.96
N PHE A 223 -23.22 -38.60 16.44
CA PHE A 223 -21.93 -39.26 16.70
C PHE A 223 -21.86 -39.91 18.08
N VAL A 224 -22.78 -39.59 18.99
CA VAL A 224 -22.85 -40.14 20.36
C VAL A 224 -21.50 -40.00 21.08
N THR A 225 -20.86 -38.85 20.91
CA THR A 225 -19.60 -38.49 21.57
C THR A 225 -19.86 -38.00 22.99
N ASP A 226 -18.83 -37.95 23.82
CA ASP A 226 -18.85 -37.31 25.13
C ASP A 226 -18.75 -35.76 25.07
N CYS A 227 -18.59 -35.19 23.87
CA CYS A 227 -18.45 -33.75 23.65
C CYS A 227 -19.82 -33.06 23.63
N GLN A 228 -20.00 -32.06 24.50
CA GLN A 228 -21.25 -31.34 24.69
C GLN A 228 -21.07 -29.83 24.44
N PRO A 229 -22.10 -29.14 23.95
CA PRO A 229 -22.13 -27.67 23.88
C PRO A 229 -21.80 -27.03 25.23
N THR A 230 -21.05 -25.92 25.21
CA THR A 230 -20.77 -25.14 26.42
C THR A 230 -20.95 -23.63 26.20
N THR A 231 -20.88 -22.88 27.29
CA THR A 231 -20.88 -21.41 27.27
C THR A 231 -19.47 -20.81 27.17
N GLN A 232 -18.43 -21.63 27.11
CA GLN A 232 -17.05 -21.16 27.03
C GLN A 232 -16.73 -20.63 25.64
N THR A 233 -15.86 -19.63 25.58
CA THR A 233 -15.38 -19.03 24.34
C THR A 233 -13.86 -18.93 24.31
N ILE A 234 -13.27 -18.75 23.13
CA ILE A 234 -11.84 -18.60 22.92
C ILE A 234 -11.52 -17.69 21.73
N CYS A 235 -10.35 -17.05 21.76
CA CYS A 235 -9.71 -16.43 20.59
C CYS A 235 -8.72 -17.41 19.95
N LEU A 236 -8.66 -17.43 18.62
CA LEU A 236 -7.71 -18.27 17.88
C LEU A 236 -6.69 -17.37 17.18
N GLU A 237 -5.41 -17.75 17.21
CA GLU A 237 -4.33 -16.95 16.62
C GLU A 237 -4.52 -16.74 15.10
N ASP A 238 -4.95 -17.78 14.39
CA ASP A 238 -5.10 -17.76 12.94
C ASP A 238 -6.53 -17.47 12.46
N LYS A 239 -7.45 -17.11 13.36
CA LYS A 239 -8.84 -16.81 12.97
C LYS A 239 -9.35 -15.52 13.59
N GLN A 240 -10.07 -14.77 12.76
CA GLN A 240 -10.80 -13.59 13.21
C GLN A 240 -12.10 -14.02 13.87
N GLY A 241 -12.27 -13.64 15.14
CA GLY A 241 -13.52 -13.89 15.86
C GLY A 241 -13.33 -14.56 17.21
N VAL A 242 -14.39 -14.48 18.00
CA VAL A 242 -14.58 -15.25 19.23
C VAL A 242 -15.35 -16.51 18.86
N TYR A 243 -14.84 -17.67 19.28
CA TYR A 243 -15.45 -18.97 18.98
C TYR A 243 -15.95 -19.64 20.24
N PHE A 244 -17.06 -20.38 20.14
CA PHE A 244 -17.47 -21.30 21.19
C PHE A 244 -16.48 -22.46 21.34
N VAL A 245 -16.44 -23.04 22.54
CA VAL A 245 -15.66 -24.25 22.84
C VAL A 245 -16.58 -25.32 23.40
N ASP A 246 -16.43 -26.57 22.96
CA ASP A 246 -17.19 -27.70 23.51
C ASP A 246 -16.56 -28.25 24.81
N SER A 247 -17.20 -29.22 25.46
CA SER A 247 -16.71 -29.79 26.71
C SER A 247 -15.43 -30.63 26.58
N CYS A 248 -15.06 -30.98 25.34
CA CYS A 248 -13.82 -31.68 25.00
C CYS A 248 -12.66 -30.71 24.67
N GLY A 249 -12.93 -29.40 24.67
CA GLY A 249 -11.96 -28.37 24.31
C GLY A 249 -11.86 -28.11 22.81
N ASN A 250 -12.75 -28.66 22.00
CA ASN A 250 -12.76 -28.39 20.56
C ASN A 250 -13.38 -27.02 20.28
N THR A 251 -12.80 -26.30 19.33
CA THR A 251 -13.43 -25.10 18.78
C THR A 251 -14.70 -25.46 18.02
N ALA A 252 -15.77 -24.70 18.26
CA ALA A 252 -17.03 -24.77 17.53
C ALA A 252 -17.22 -23.52 16.65
N ASN A 253 -18.46 -23.13 16.38
CA ASN A 253 -18.78 -21.95 15.57
C ASN A 253 -18.50 -20.64 16.30
N ILE A 254 -18.54 -19.54 15.54
CA ILE A 254 -18.45 -18.17 16.05
C ILE A 254 -19.47 -17.97 17.19
N TYR A 255 -19.08 -17.23 18.22
CA TYR A 255 -19.93 -16.92 19.35
C TYR A 255 -21.17 -16.12 18.89
N ASP A 256 -22.35 -16.71 19.08
CA ASP A 256 -23.65 -16.05 18.94
C ASP A 256 -24.51 -16.43 20.15
N ALA A 257 -24.80 -15.44 21.01
CA ALA A 257 -25.55 -15.65 22.24
C ALA A 257 -26.96 -16.23 22.02
N SER A 258 -27.56 -16.02 20.84
CA SER A 258 -28.87 -16.56 20.50
C SER A 258 -28.82 -18.04 20.12
N LYS A 259 -27.62 -18.58 19.84
CA LYS A 259 -27.38 -19.93 19.33
C LYS A 259 -26.92 -20.93 20.39
N ILE A 260 -26.80 -20.51 21.65
CA ILE A 260 -26.34 -21.37 22.73
C ILE A 260 -27.16 -22.66 22.88
N ASN A 261 -28.47 -22.61 22.61
CA ASN A 261 -29.39 -23.76 22.66
C ASN A 261 -29.85 -24.22 21.26
N ASP A 262 -29.19 -23.78 20.18
CA ASP A 262 -29.56 -24.14 18.81
C ASP A 262 -28.78 -25.39 18.38
N GLU A 263 -29.45 -26.54 18.37
CA GLU A 263 -28.84 -27.84 18.03
C GLU A 263 -28.20 -27.83 16.64
N ALA A 264 -28.80 -27.16 15.65
CA ALA A 264 -28.25 -27.09 14.29
C ALA A 264 -26.92 -26.32 14.28
N TYR A 265 -26.82 -25.25 15.07
CA TYR A 265 -25.61 -24.45 15.22
C TYR A 265 -24.47 -25.20 15.92
N TRP A 266 -24.78 -26.21 16.74
CA TRP A 266 -23.78 -27.09 17.35
C TRP A 266 -23.53 -28.38 16.56
N THR A 267 -24.21 -28.58 15.42
CA THR A 267 -24.07 -29.80 14.61
C THR A 267 -23.09 -29.61 13.46
N LYS A 268 -23.15 -28.47 12.76
CA LYS A 268 -22.37 -28.20 11.54
C LYS A 268 -21.54 -26.93 11.66
N ILE A 269 -20.45 -26.89 10.90
CA ILE A 269 -19.65 -25.68 10.72
C ILE A 269 -20.53 -24.63 10.03
N VAL A 270 -20.59 -23.43 10.59
CA VAL A 270 -21.28 -22.27 10.02
C VAL A 270 -20.22 -21.27 9.54
N PRO A 271 -20.21 -20.90 8.25
CA PRO A 271 -19.31 -19.89 7.72
C PRO A 271 -19.46 -18.53 8.42
N GLY A 272 -18.40 -17.73 8.46
CA GLY A 272 -18.42 -16.42 9.10
C GLY A 272 -19.44 -15.47 8.49
N GLU A 273 -19.72 -15.59 7.19
CA GLU A 273 -20.70 -14.79 6.45
C GLU A 273 -22.15 -15.11 6.84
N GLU A 274 -22.38 -16.32 7.35
CA GLU A 274 -23.69 -16.79 7.83
C GLU A 274 -23.82 -16.70 9.36
N ALA A 275 -22.73 -16.37 10.05
CA ALA A 275 -22.73 -16.13 11.48
C ALA A 275 -23.40 -14.79 11.83
N CYS A 276 -23.48 -14.50 13.13
CA CYS A 276 -24.08 -13.27 13.61
C CYS A 276 -23.44 -12.04 12.97
N ASN A 277 -24.28 -11.10 12.53
CA ASN A 277 -23.91 -9.75 12.06
C ASN A 277 -22.60 -9.69 11.22
N ALA A 278 -22.49 -10.53 10.19
CA ALA A 278 -21.27 -10.66 9.38
C ALA A 278 -20.83 -9.37 8.64
N GLY A 279 -21.76 -8.43 8.43
CA GLY A 279 -21.46 -7.14 7.80
C GLY A 279 -21.11 -6.02 8.77
N GLY A 280 -20.92 -6.31 10.07
CA GLY A 280 -20.60 -5.30 11.07
C GLY A 280 -19.31 -5.63 11.82
N ASN A 281 -18.73 -4.62 12.47
CA ASN A 281 -17.51 -4.82 13.26
C ASN A 281 -17.73 -5.57 14.57
N ASN A 282 -18.96 -5.58 15.11
CA ASN A 282 -19.26 -6.28 16.37
C ASN A 282 -18.41 -5.83 17.57
N ALA A 283 -17.79 -4.65 17.49
CA ALA A 283 -16.94 -4.11 18.54
C ALA A 283 -17.73 -3.96 19.84
N ASN A 284 -17.21 -4.54 20.92
CA ASN A 284 -17.81 -4.66 22.24
C ASN A 284 -19.23 -5.29 22.25
N SER A 285 -19.56 -6.13 21.26
CA SER A 285 -20.86 -6.80 21.19
C SER A 285 -21.00 -7.88 22.25
N ARG A 286 -22.05 -7.79 23.06
CA ARG A 286 -22.32 -8.79 24.11
C ARG A 286 -22.84 -10.12 23.55
N THR A 287 -23.32 -10.11 22.30
CA THR A 287 -24.08 -11.21 21.70
C THR A 287 -23.44 -11.82 20.46
N CYS A 288 -22.41 -11.17 19.90
CA CYS A 288 -21.81 -11.62 18.65
C CYS A 288 -20.29 -11.54 18.71
N GLY A 289 -19.65 -12.63 18.33
CA GLY A 289 -18.20 -12.82 18.28
C GLY A 289 -17.61 -12.73 16.88
N ASN A 290 -18.36 -12.25 15.89
CA ASN A 290 -17.92 -12.17 14.50
C ASN A 290 -17.07 -10.91 14.28
N CYS A 291 -15.81 -10.93 14.70
CA CYS A 291 -14.98 -9.73 14.68
C CYS A 291 -14.51 -9.41 13.26
N ASN A 292 -14.42 -8.12 12.94
CA ASN A 292 -13.82 -7.61 11.71
C ASN A 292 -12.65 -6.68 12.03
N TYR A 293 -11.43 -7.12 11.73
CA TYR A 293 -10.20 -6.38 11.98
C TYR A 293 -10.14 -5.06 11.19
N LEU A 294 -10.54 -5.09 9.92
CA LEU A 294 -10.51 -3.93 9.04
C LEU A 294 -11.50 -2.84 9.49
N ASP A 295 -12.63 -3.26 10.08
CA ASP A 295 -13.61 -2.32 10.66
C ASP A 295 -13.33 -2.00 12.15
N GLY A 296 -12.14 -2.35 12.63
CA GLY A 296 -11.64 -1.94 13.95
C GLY A 296 -12.13 -2.78 15.11
N SER A 297 -12.22 -4.10 14.93
CA SER A 297 -12.48 -5.02 16.03
C SER A 297 -11.62 -6.28 15.98
N PHE A 298 -11.20 -6.77 17.14
CA PHE A 298 -10.36 -7.96 17.23
C PHE A 298 -10.75 -8.81 18.42
N CYS A 299 -10.47 -10.11 18.38
CA CYS A 299 -10.80 -10.97 19.50
C CYS A 299 -9.87 -10.67 20.69
N GLY A 300 -10.45 -10.43 21.86
CA GLY A 300 -9.70 -10.27 23.10
C GLY A 300 -10.52 -10.62 24.34
N GLU A 301 -9.86 -10.65 25.49
CA GLU A 301 -10.50 -10.99 26.75
C GLU A 301 -11.33 -9.81 27.25
N ALA A 302 -12.60 -10.04 27.58
CA ALA A 302 -13.52 -8.97 27.96
C ALA A 302 -13.10 -8.30 29.28
N GLU A 303 -12.43 -7.15 29.17
CA GLU A 303 -12.04 -6.31 30.29
C GLU A 303 -13.05 -5.17 30.57
N GLY A 304 -13.08 -4.71 31.83
CA GLY A 304 -13.90 -3.57 32.23
C GLY A 304 -15.41 -3.85 32.36
N SER A 305 -16.24 -2.92 31.90
CA SER A 305 -17.70 -2.92 32.13
C SER A 305 -18.51 -3.63 31.05
N VAL A 306 -17.94 -3.90 29.87
CA VAL A 306 -18.64 -4.59 28.79
C VAL A 306 -18.20 -6.04 28.77
N LYS A 307 -19.15 -6.95 29.01
CA LYS A 307 -18.90 -8.40 29.04
C LYS A 307 -19.86 -9.14 28.12
N PRO A 308 -19.40 -10.21 27.45
CA PRO A 308 -20.29 -11.05 26.67
C PRO A 308 -21.35 -11.70 27.59
N ASN A 309 -22.45 -12.14 27.00
CA ASN A 309 -23.48 -12.88 27.74
C ASN A 309 -22.97 -14.26 28.19
N TYR A 310 -22.07 -14.87 27.41
CA TYR A 310 -21.44 -16.14 27.72
C TYR A 310 -19.93 -16.08 27.39
N GLY A 311 -19.15 -16.85 28.13
CA GLY A 311 -17.70 -16.90 27.97
C GLY A 311 -16.99 -15.65 28.48
N ASN A 312 -15.71 -15.54 28.14
CA ASN A 312 -14.82 -14.47 28.63
C ASN A 312 -14.27 -13.59 27.51
N TYR A 313 -14.48 -13.94 26.25
CA TYR A 313 -13.90 -13.21 25.11
C TYR A 313 -14.96 -12.42 24.35
N ILE A 314 -14.54 -11.31 23.74
CA ILE A 314 -15.38 -10.39 22.98
C ILE A 314 -14.60 -9.88 21.77
N CYS A 315 -15.31 -9.38 20.76
CA CYS A 315 -14.68 -8.54 19.75
C CYS A 315 -14.38 -7.19 20.39
N GLU A 316 -13.17 -6.97 20.87
CA GLU A 316 -12.71 -5.70 21.40
C GLU A 316 -12.70 -4.63 20.32
N ASP A 317 -12.94 -3.39 20.71
CA ASP A 317 -12.81 -2.24 19.82
C ASP A 317 -11.36 -1.79 19.79
N ILE A 318 -10.71 -1.96 18.64
CA ILE A 318 -9.31 -1.60 18.43
C ILE A 318 -9.15 -0.26 17.72
N ASN A 319 -10.20 0.56 17.66
CA ASN A 319 -10.10 1.94 17.21
C ASN A 319 -9.62 2.85 18.36
N CYS A 320 -8.80 3.84 18.03
CA CYS A 320 -8.23 4.75 19.01
C CYS A 320 -9.22 5.88 19.27
N LYS A 321 -9.91 5.81 20.41
CA LYS A 321 -10.91 6.83 20.82
C LYS A 321 -10.37 7.94 21.71
N LYS A 322 -9.17 7.73 22.25
CA LYS A 322 -8.52 8.61 23.20
C LYS A 322 -7.11 8.89 22.69
N THR A 323 -7.00 9.80 21.72
CA THR A 323 -5.71 10.23 21.21
C THR A 323 -5.27 11.54 21.83
N ASP A 324 -3.98 11.84 21.73
CA ASP A 324 -3.35 13.07 22.26
C ASP A 324 -3.94 14.35 21.64
N ASP A 325 -4.38 14.27 20.38
CA ASP A 325 -5.05 15.37 19.69
C ASP A 325 -6.57 15.46 19.98
N GLY A 326 -7.10 14.53 20.78
CA GLY A 326 -8.48 14.47 21.20
C GLY A 326 -9.48 13.99 20.15
N LYS A 327 -9.02 13.46 19.01
CA LYS A 327 -9.88 12.89 17.98
C LYS A 327 -10.02 11.37 18.14
N SER A 328 -10.76 10.77 17.22
CA SER A 328 -10.89 9.32 17.15
C SER A 328 -10.44 8.85 15.78
N TYR A 329 -9.67 7.78 15.78
CA TYR A 329 -9.07 7.20 14.59
C TYR A 329 -9.40 5.71 14.52
N LYS A 330 -9.62 5.23 13.30
CA LYS A 330 -9.78 3.82 13.01
C LYS A 330 -8.44 3.11 13.16
N ASN A 331 -8.49 1.83 13.48
CA ASN A 331 -7.29 0.99 13.49
C ASN A 331 -6.56 1.09 12.13
N GLY A 332 -5.25 1.34 12.18
CA GLY A 332 -4.39 1.51 11.01
C GLY A 332 -4.29 2.94 10.46
N GLU A 333 -5.13 3.87 10.90
CA GLU A 333 -4.99 5.27 10.50
C GLU A 333 -3.73 5.89 11.08
N SER A 334 -3.17 6.87 10.37
CA SER A 334 -2.03 7.65 10.83
C SER A 334 -2.14 9.12 10.45
N TRP A 335 -1.61 9.99 11.30
CA TRP A 335 -1.71 11.44 11.16
C TRP A 335 -0.43 12.14 11.61
N CYS A 336 -0.27 13.37 11.15
CA CYS A 336 0.89 14.18 11.51
C CYS A 336 0.65 15.02 12.76
N TYR A 337 1.71 15.16 13.54
CA TYR A 337 1.78 16.06 14.67
C TYR A 337 3.10 16.83 14.63
N TRP A 338 3.10 18.07 15.12
CA TRP A 338 4.28 18.94 15.15
C TRP A 338 4.40 19.59 16.52
N ASP A 339 5.62 19.61 17.09
CA ASP A 339 5.88 20.20 18.41
C ASP A 339 5.41 21.65 18.53
N ALA A 340 5.56 22.41 17.44
CA ALA A 340 5.18 23.81 17.40
C ALA A 340 3.74 24.02 16.90
N GLY A 341 2.94 22.95 16.88
CA GLY A 341 1.48 22.95 16.71
C GLY A 341 0.96 23.08 15.28
N LYS A 342 1.83 23.22 14.27
CA LYS A 342 1.48 23.29 12.84
C LYS A 342 2.65 22.85 11.96
N GLU A 343 2.31 22.44 10.74
CA GLU A 343 3.24 21.93 9.71
C GLU A 343 4.36 22.93 9.36
N ASP A 344 4.00 24.16 9.01
CA ASP A 344 4.97 25.21 8.64
C ASP A 344 5.48 25.99 9.87
N SER A 345 5.83 25.29 10.94
CA SER A 345 6.43 25.89 12.12
C SER A 345 7.88 25.48 12.29
N ASP A 346 8.76 26.26 11.68
CA ASP A 346 10.21 26.08 11.72
C ASP A 346 10.85 26.55 13.04
N ALA A 347 10.08 26.52 14.13
CA ALA A 347 10.53 26.97 15.45
C ALA A 347 11.79 26.19 15.88
N PRO A 348 12.88 26.85 16.31
CA PRO A 348 14.11 26.15 16.68
C PRO A 348 13.92 25.01 17.68
N GLY A 349 14.49 23.87 17.32
CA GLY A 349 14.36 22.61 18.07
C GLY A 349 13.05 21.84 17.86
N SER A 350 12.14 22.30 17.00
CA SER A 350 10.90 21.58 16.69
C SER A 350 11.15 20.30 15.90
N ARG A 351 10.24 19.33 16.07
CA ARG A 351 10.18 18.10 15.28
C ARG A 351 8.76 17.81 14.80
N ALA A 352 8.67 17.03 13.73
CA ALA A 352 7.45 16.38 13.27
C ALA A 352 7.37 14.93 13.75
N PHE A 353 6.15 14.43 13.95
CA PHE A 353 5.86 13.08 14.41
C PHE A 353 4.77 12.47 13.54
N ARG A 354 4.90 11.18 13.30
CA ARG A 354 3.83 10.33 12.78
C ARG A 354 3.16 9.64 13.96
N HIS A 355 1.87 9.86 14.11
CA HIS A 355 1.04 9.14 15.05
C HIS A 355 0.28 8.05 14.30
N ILE A 356 0.09 6.89 14.91
CA ILE A 356 -0.56 5.72 14.30
C ILE A 356 -1.53 5.13 15.31
N CYS A 357 -2.75 4.82 14.87
CA CYS A 357 -3.65 3.99 15.64
C CYS A 357 -3.36 2.52 15.38
N PHE A 358 -2.94 1.77 16.40
CA PHE A 358 -2.68 0.34 16.28
C PHE A 358 -3.23 -0.40 17.48
N MET A 359 -4.14 -1.35 17.24
CA MET A 359 -4.71 -2.21 18.29
C MET A 359 -5.36 -1.42 19.45
N GLY A 360 -6.02 -0.30 19.14
CA GLY A 360 -6.66 0.57 20.13
C GLY A 360 -5.70 1.53 20.86
N GLU A 361 -4.41 1.45 20.56
CA GLU A 361 -3.36 2.30 21.14
C GLU A 361 -2.79 3.28 20.12
N GLU A 362 -2.53 4.50 20.57
CA GLU A 362 -1.80 5.50 19.80
C GLU A 362 -0.29 5.26 19.93
N VAL A 363 0.36 4.98 18.81
CA VAL A 363 1.81 4.83 18.71
C VAL A 363 2.38 6.10 18.10
N VAL A 364 3.37 6.69 18.76
CA VAL A 364 4.02 7.94 18.33
C VAL A 364 5.43 7.64 17.82
N GLU A 365 5.70 8.01 16.58
CA GLU A 365 6.98 7.83 15.92
C GLU A 365 7.57 9.19 15.49
N PRO A 366 8.74 9.58 16.02
CA PRO A 366 9.38 10.82 15.60
C PRO A 366 9.94 10.70 14.18
N CYS A 367 9.75 11.73 13.36
CA CYS A 367 10.55 11.91 12.15
C CYS A 367 12.00 12.31 12.52
N ALA A 368 12.91 12.26 11.55
CA ALA A 368 14.33 12.57 11.78
C ALA A 368 14.57 13.92 12.48
N ASP A 369 15.59 13.94 13.33
CA ASP A 369 16.06 15.12 14.06
C ASP A 369 16.38 16.29 13.13
N TYR A 370 16.39 17.51 13.68
CA TYR A 370 16.80 18.73 12.97
C TYR A 370 16.02 18.98 11.66
N ARG A 371 14.74 18.58 11.64
CA ARG A 371 13.85 18.70 10.48
C ARG A 371 14.47 18.17 9.18
N GLN A 372 15.29 17.12 9.28
CA GLN A 372 15.79 16.38 8.12
C GLN A 372 14.68 15.56 7.46
N GLU A 373 13.63 15.25 8.22
CA GLU A 373 12.37 14.74 7.70
C GLU A 373 11.21 15.60 8.25
N THR A 374 10.13 15.65 7.49
CA THR A 374 8.84 16.19 7.92
C THR A 374 7.76 15.12 7.79
N CYS A 375 6.68 15.26 8.55
CA CYS A 375 5.52 14.40 8.39
C CYS A 375 4.62 14.99 7.29
N VAL A 376 4.21 14.13 6.36
CA VAL A 376 3.14 14.42 5.38
C VAL A 376 1.98 13.48 5.62
N GLN A 377 0.77 13.97 5.40
CA GLN A 377 -0.46 13.19 5.57
C GLN A 377 -1.38 13.36 4.36
N ASP A 378 -2.17 12.33 4.11
CA ASP A 378 -3.22 12.31 3.10
C ASP A 378 -4.46 11.55 3.63
N ASP A 379 -5.59 11.71 2.96
CA ASP A 379 -6.84 11.01 3.27
C ASP A 379 -7.37 10.31 2.02
N ILE A 380 -7.60 9.00 2.15
CA ILE A 380 -8.16 8.17 1.08
C ILE A 380 -9.50 7.62 1.58
N ASP A 381 -10.60 8.13 1.02
CA ASP A 381 -11.96 7.72 1.35
C ASP A 381 -12.30 7.77 2.87
N GLY A 382 -11.80 8.79 3.57
CA GLY A 382 -12.01 8.94 5.02
C GLY A 382 -11.17 7.95 5.85
N PHE A 383 -10.01 7.59 5.32
CA PHE A 383 -8.95 6.86 5.99
C PHE A 383 -7.64 7.64 5.87
N SER A 384 -7.17 8.18 6.99
CA SER A 384 -5.97 9.01 7.06
C SER A 384 -4.69 8.18 7.08
N GLN A 385 -3.70 8.61 6.31
CA GLN A 385 -2.37 8.01 6.26
C GLN A 385 -1.30 9.10 6.38
N ALA A 386 -0.24 8.82 7.14
CA ALA A 386 0.87 9.72 7.32
C ALA A 386 2.23 9.01 7.21
N GLY A 387 3.25 9.77 6.83
CA GLY A 387 4.60 9.28 6.64
C GLY A 387 5.64 10.36 6.85
N CYS A 388 6.80 9.97 7.38
CA CYS A 388 7.97 10.85 7.40
C CYS A 388 8.62 10.83 6.02
N VAL A 389 8.87 12.01 5.46
CA VAL A 389 9.55 12.21 4.18
C VAL A 389 10.74 13.13 4.36
N VAL A 390 11.78 12.92 3.56
CA VAL A 390 13.01 13.73 3.60
C VAL A 390 12.70 15.17 3.22
N ASN A 391 13.20 16.12 4.01
CA ASN A 391 13.16 17.54 3.71
C ASN A 391 14.32 17.91 2.76
N ARG A 392 14.01 18.17 1.48
CA ARG A 392 14.99 18.44 0.41
C ARG A 392 15.20 19.94 0.22
N TRP A 393 15.82 20.58 1.20
CA TRP A 393 16.02 22.04 1.24
C TRP A 393 17.41 22.50 0.75
N GLN A 394 18.39 21.59 0.68
CA GLN A 394 19.82 21.89 0.65
C GLN A 394 20.24 22.76 -0.54
N ASP A 395 19.55 22.63 -1.66
CA ASP A 395 19.88 23.30 -2.92
C ASP A 395 18.93 24.46 -3.25
N CYS A 396 17.97 24.81 -2.36
CA CYS A 396 17.08 25.96 -2.54
C CYS A 396 17.88 27.24 -2.78
N ILE A 397 18.89 27.50 -1.95
CA ILE A 397 19.69 28.74 -2.01
C ILE A 397 20.47 28.92 -3.32
N LEU A 398 20.72 27.82 -4.03
CA LEU A 398 21.46 27.83 -5.30
C LEU A 398 20.57 28.21 -6.48
N GLN A 399 19.24 28.22 -6.31
CA GLN A 399 18.30 28.48 -7.38
C GLN A 399 18.06 29.97 -7.55
N ASN A 400 18.25 30.45 -8.78
CA ASN A 400 18.05 31.84 -9.17
C ASN A 400 16.84 32.05 -10.09
N SER A 401 16.08 30.99 -10.36
CA SER A 401 14.85 31.05 -11.15
C SER A 401 13.68 30.45 -10.37
N SER A 402 12.49 31.02 -10.58
CA SER A 402 11.25 30.52 -9.97
C SER A 402 10.96 29.07 -10.42
N ASN A 403 11.16 28.77 -11.71
CA ASN A 403 10.91 27.45 -12.27
C ASN A 403 11.77 26.36 -11.62
N ASP A 404 13.07 26.63 -11.42
CA ASP A 404 13.96 25.67 -10.76
C ASP A 404 13.64 25.55 -9.27
N CYS A 405 13.32 26.67 -8.62
CA CYS A 405 12.96 26.69 -7.21
C CYS A 405 11.70 25.86 -6.89
N LEU A 406 10.67 25.99 -7.73
CA LEU A 406 9.37 25.36 -7.49
C LEU A 406 9.28 23.92 -8.05
N ASN A 407 10.40 23.34 -8.51
CA ASN A 407 10.44 21.97 -9.00
C ASN A 407 10.39 20.95 -7.84
N THR A 408 9.18 20.54 -7.48
CA THR A 408 8.90 19.58 -6.39
C THR A 408 9.47 18.18 -6.62
N ASP A 409 9.87 17.82 -7.83
CA ASP A 409 10.51 16.53 -8.09
C ASP A 409 11.94 16.50 -7.54
N GLN A 410 12.57 17.68 -7.39
CA GLN A 410 13.96 17.81 -6.97
C GLN A 410 14.10 18.30 -5.53
N ARG A 411 13.22 19.21 -5.09
CA ARG A 411 13.42 20.01 -3.87
C ARG A 411 12.12 20.44 -3.20
N ASP A 412 12.23 20.83 -1.94
CA ASP A 412 11.12 21.32 -1.10
C ASP A 412 11.32 22.80 -0.77
N CYS A 413 11.21 23.64 -1.80
CA CYS A 413 11.46 25.09 -1.70
C CYS A 413 10.21 25.93 -2.01
N GLN A 414 10.31 27.23 -1.75
CA GLN A 414 9.33 28.26 -2.08
C GLN A 414 10.03 29.49 -2.66
N TRP A 415 9.36 30.19 -3.57
CA TRP A 415 9.85 31.43 -4.17
C TRP A 415 9.37 32.62 -3.35
N THR A 416 10.28 33.29 -2.64
CA THR A 416 9.94 34.29 -1.60
C THR A 416 10.42 35.68 -2.01
N PRO A 417 9.60 36.74 -1.89
CA PRO A 417 10.03 38.10 -2.20
C PRO A 417 10.90 38.67 -1.07
N ILE A 418 11.92 39.46 -1.44
CA ILE A 418 12.66 40.36 -0.55
C ILE A 418 12.00 41.74 -0.68
N LEU A 419 11.13 42.09 0.27
CA LEU A 419 10.35 43.33 0.22
C LEU A 419 11.10 44.48 0.91
N ILE A 420 11.98 45.16 0.19
CA ILE A 420 12.62 46.41 0.66
C ILE A 420 11.73 47.59 0.26
N GLY A 421 11.13 48.28 1.25
CA GLY A 421 10.46 49.57 1.05
C GLY A 421 9.00 49.58 0.55
N GLU A 422 8.38 48.44 0.24
CA GLU A 422 7.05 48.39 -0.41
C GLU A 422 5.85 47.93 0.45
N VAL A 423 5.98 47.84 1.78
CA VAL A 423 4.89 47.29 2.62
C VAL A 423 4.45 48.25 3.73
N GLU A 424 3.15 48.54 3.78
CA GLU A 424 2.57 49.43 4.77
C GLU A 424 2.64 48.84 6.20
N LYS A 425 3.04 49.66 7.18
CA LYS A 425 3.25 49.30 8.60
C LYS A 425 2.07 48.58 9.30
N LYS A 426 0.86 48.71 8.75
CA LYS A 426 -0.40 48.18 9.29
C LYS A 426 -0.61 46.69 8.96
N ASP A 427 -0.04 46.19 7.87
CA ASP A 427 -0.14 44.78 7.49
C ASP A 427 0.87 43.90 8.25
N PHE A 428 1.94 44.51 8.77
CA PHE A 428 3.03 43.86 9.49
C PHE A 428 2.75 43.49 10.94
N ILE A 429 2.03 44.32 11.70
CA ILE A 429 1.84 44.10 13.16
C ILE A 429 0.94 42.88 13.45
N LYS A 430 0.11 42.45 12.50
CA LYS A 430 -0.72 41.24 12.67
C LYS A 430 0.05 39.92 12.58
N GLN A 431 1.32 39.93 12.14
CA GLN A 431 1.94 38.74 11.53
C GLN A 431 3.25 38.27 12.15
N GLY A 432 3.78 38.96 13.17
CA GLY A 432 4.91 38.48 13.96
C GLY A 432 4.63 37.25 14.84
N LEU A 433 3.54 36.52 14.57
CA LEU A 433 3.04 35.42 15.42
C LEU A 433 2.40 34.25 14.65
N GLY A 434 2.41 34.21 13.31
CA GLY A 434 1.88 33.02 12.63
C GLY A 434 1.72 33.14 11.12
N SER A 435 2.48 32.31 10.41
CA SER A 435 2.29 31.90 9.02
C SER A 435 2.29 33.01 7.96
N ILE A 436 3.46 33.15 7.32
CA ILE A 436 3.73 33.99 6.14
C ILE A 436 2.78 33.64 4.97
N ASN A 437 2.17 32.45 4.96
CA ASN A 437 1.15 32.04 3.98
C ASN A 437 -0.07 32.98 3.94
N SER A 438 -0.40 33.66 5.05
CA SER A 438 -1.48 34.66 5.07
C SER A 438 -1.05 36.01 4.44
N LEU A 439 0.23 36.38 4.49
CA LEU A 439 0.77 37.56 3.79
C LEU A 439 0.85 37.27 2.29
N LEU A 440 1.45 36.11 1.97
CA LEU A 440 1.65 35.64 0.61
C LEU A 440 0.30 35.43 -0.07
N GLY A 441 -0.73 34.87 0.58
CA GLY A 441 -2.07 34.76 -0.01
C GLY A 441 -2.73 36.11 -0.35
N GLY A 442 -2.40 37.18 0.37
CA GLY A 442 -2.88 38.55 0.08
C GLY A 442 -2.08 39.26 -1.02
N ILE A 443 -0.78 38.95 -1.14
CA ILE A 443 0.12 39.48 -2.17
C ILE A 443 -0.03 38.71 -3.48
N ILE A 444 -0.04 37.38 -3.46
CA ILE A 444 -0.22 36.46 -4.60
C ILE A 444 -1.60 36.62 -5.26
N GLY A 445 -2.62 37.05 -4.51
CA GLY A 445 -3.92 37.44 -5.08
C GLY A 445 -3.89 38.69 -5.97
N ARG A 446 -2.79 39.45 -5.96
CA ARG A 446 -2.49 40.56 -6.89
C ARG A 446 -1.22 40.22 -7.68
N GLN A 447 -1.39 39.83 -8.94
CA GLN A 447 -0.32 39.48 -9.89
C GLN A 447 0.35 38.11 -9.65
N LEU A 448 -0.32 37.06 -10.13
CA LEU A 448 0.33 36.05 -10.97
C LEU A 448 -0.31 36.13 -12.36
N GLU A 449 -0.10 37.25 -13.05
CA GLU A 449 -0.17 37.29 -14.50
C GLU A 449 1.27 37.52 -14.97
N ASP A 450 1.88 36.44 -15.48
CA ASP A 450 2.98 36.44 -16.45
C ASP A 450 3.98 37.61 -16.38
N GLU A 451 4.89 37.60 -15.41
CA GLU A 451 6.19 38.27 -15.58
C GLU A 451 7.33 37.26 -15.38
N GLU A 452 7.63 36.54 -16.45
CA GLU A 452 8.99 36.01 -16.68
C GLU A 452 9.97 37.21 -16.68
N ASN A 453 10.92 37.20 -15.75
CA ASN A 453 12.02 38.17 -15.58
C ASN A 453 11.70 39.49 -14.85
N SER A 454 11.49 39.45 -13.54
CA SER A 454 11.85 40.58 -12.67
C SER A 454 13.10 40.26 -11.83
N ASP A 455 14.25 40.55 -12.43
CA ASP A 455 15.56 40.62 -11.77
C ASP A 455 15.51 41.64 -10.62
N GLY A 456 15.60 41.17 -9.37
CA GLY A 456 16.01 42.01 -8.25
C GLY A 456 15.58 41.57 -6.85
N ASN A 457 14.31 41.18 -6.67
CA ASN A 457 13.69 41.14 -5.33
C ASN A 457 13.07 39.80 -4.95
N TRP A 458 13.52 38.65 -5.50
CA TRP A 458 13.04 37.33 -5.08
C TRP A 458 14.19 36.35 -4.84
N LYS A 459 14.00 35.42 -3.90
CA LYS A 459 14.93 34.35 -3.59
C LYS A 459 14.20 33.03 -3.36
N CYS A 460 14.85 31.96 -3.77
CA CYS A 460 14.39 30.61 -3.44
C CYS A 460 14.80 30.28 -2.00
N THR A 461 13.82 29.99 -1.16
CA THR A 461 14.05 29.61 0.25
C THR A 461 13.45 28.23 0.53
N PRO A 462 13.93 27.51 1.55
CA PRO A 462 13.27 26.29 2.02
C PRO A 462 11.79 26.52 2.32
N LYS A 463 10.94 25.55 1.96
CA LYS A 463 9.54 25.53 2.39
C LYS A 463 9.45 25.19 3.88
N ILE A 464 10.29 24.25 4.32
CA ILE A 464 10.49 23.87 5.72
C ILE A 464 11.97 24.11 6.03
N ALA A 465 12.27 25.10 6.85
CA ALA A 465 13.65 25.45 7.17
C ALA A 465 14.34 24.28 7.89
N PRO A 466 15.61 23.96 7.59
CA PRO A 466 16.33 22.94 8.33
C PRO A 466 16.48 23.30 9.81
N GLY A 467 16.46 22.30 10.68
CA GLY A 467 16.97 22.46 12.03
C GLY A 467 18.50 22.51 12.00
N LEU A 468 19.12 23.32 12.85
CA LEU A 468 20.56 23.45 12.92
C LEU A 468 21.08 23.15 14.33
N GLN A 469 22.28 22.59 14.39
CA GLN A 469 22.96 22.33 15.66
C GLN A 469 23.72 23.59 16.08
N PHE A 470 23.23 24.32 17.08
CA PHE A 470 23.87 25.59 17.49
C PHE A 470 25.33 25.43 17.98
N TRP A 471 25.74 24.21 18.37
CA TRP A 471 27.11 23.89 18.78
C TRP A 471 28.01 23.44 17.62
N ASP A 472 27.46 23.23 16.42
CA ASP A 472 28.23 22.89 15.24
C ASP A 472 28.64 24.16 14.48
N VAL A 473 29.94 24.27 14.19
CA VAL A 473 30.52 25.38 13.41
C VAL A 473 29.99 25.44 11.98
N SER A 474 29.49 24.32 11.43
CA SER A 474 28.86 24.28 10.12
C SER A 474 27.55 25.08 10.09
N SER A 475 26.81 25.12 11.21
CA SER A 475 25.55 25.87 11.34
C SER A 475 25.76 27.38 11.17
N SER A 476 26.85 27.92 11.69
CA SER A 476 27.20 29.34 11.49
C SER A 476 27.46 29.64 10.00
N SER A 477 28.13 28.72 9.29
CA SER A 477 28.33 28.85 7.85
C SER A 477 27.00 28.88 7.09
N GLN A 478 26.05 28.02 7.47
CA GLN A 478 24.70 28.00 6.89
C GLN A 478 23.95 29.31 7.14
N CYS A 479 23.93 29.82 8.37
CA CYS A 479 23.27 31.10 8.68
C CYS A 479 23.92 32.31 7.98
N ASN A 480 25.23 32.28 7.76
CA ASN A 480 25.92 33.33 7.01
C ASN A 480 25.48 33.40 5.55
N LEU A 481 25.03 32.28 4.95
CA LEU A 481 24.51 32.31 3.57
C LEU A 481 23.21 33.12 3.45
N ALA A 482 22.44 33.23 4.54
CA ALA A 482 21.21 34.01 4.60
C ALA A 482 21.45 35.50 4.93
N SER A 483 22.67 35.87 5.33
CA SER A 483 22.99 37.23 5.75
C SER A 483 22.79 38.22 4.61
N GLN A 484 22.09 39.32 4.91
CA GLN A 484 21.78 40.37 3.95
C GLN A 484 22.59 41.62 4.25
N SER A 485 22.93 42.38 3.21
CA SER A 485 23.58 43.67 3.32
C SER A 485 22.81 44.71 2.53
N CYS A 486 22.68 45.92 3.08
CA CYS A 486 22.15 47.06 2.35
C CYS A 486 23.13 48.24 2.40
N LEU A 487 23.44 48.80 1.23
CA LEU A 487 24.32 49.95 1.10
C LEU A 487 23.51 51.25 1.28
N VAL A 488 23.80 52.00 2.34
CA VAL A 488 23.19 53.31 2.61
C VAL A 488 24.16 54.41 2.21
N LYS A 489 23.72 55.40 1.42
CA LYS A 489 24.56 56.58 1.09
C LYS A 489 24.23 57.75 1.99
N TYR A 490 25.28 58.40 2.49
CA TYR A 490 25.20 59.60 3.30
C TYR A 490 25.87 60.77 2.59
N GLU A 491 25.24 61.94 2.65
CA GLU A 491 25.85 63.21 2.29
C GLU A 491 26.36 63.90 3.56
N LYS A 492 27.58 64.43 3.51
CA LYS A 492 28.21 65.12 4.64
C LYS A 492 27.93 66.62 4.56
N GLY A 493 27.22 67.16 5.55
CA GLY A 493 26.95 68.59 5.68
C GLY A 493 28.18 69.41 6.11
N LEU A 494 28.08 70.73 5.98
CA LEU A 494 29.13 71.71 6.30
C LEU A 494 29.67 71.65 7.75
N LEU A 495 28.89 71.10 8.69
CA LEU A 495 29.26 70.94 10.10
C LEU A 495 29.59 69.47 10.48
N GLY A 496 29.71 68.58 9.49
CA GLY A 496 30.02 67.17 9.71
C GLY A 496 28.82 66.26 9.98
N GLU A 497 27.59 66.79 10.01
CA GLU A 497 26.37 65.99 10.09
C GLU A 497 26.21 65.13 8.83
N LYS A 498 26.03 63.82 9.01
CA LYS A 498 25.75 62.87 7.92
C LYS A 498 24.24 62.81 7.73
N LYS A 499 23.74 63.15 6.55
CA LYS A 499 22.33 62.99 6.17
C LYS A 499 22.22 61.82 5.21
N CYS A 500 21.36 60.85 5.52
CA CYS A 500 21.08 59.78 4.57
C CYS A 500 20.40 60.34 3.32
N VAL A 501 20.86 59.93 2.14
CA VAL A 501 20.38 60.41 0.83
C VAL A 501 19.94 59.29 -0.11
N GLU A 502 20.34 58.04 0.13
CA GLU A 502 19.96 56.88 -0.68
C GLU A 502 19.85 55.62 0.20
N ASN A 503 18.84 54.79 -0.04
CA ASN A 503 18.51 53.55 0.68
C ASN A 503 18.34 53.73 2.20
N CYS A 504 17.73 54.83 2.62
CA CYS A 504 17.56 55.15 4.05
C CYS A 504 16.61 54.18 4.77
N GLU A 505 15.70 53.55 4.03
CA GLU A 505 14.80 52.50 4.48
C GLU A 505 15.54 51.27 5.04
N CYS A 506 16.82 51.09 4.70
CA CYS A 506 17.63 50.02 5.27
C CYS A 506 17.99 50.23 6.74
N LEU A 507 17.80 51.45 7.25
CA LEU A 507 17.95 51.77 8.66
C LEU A 507 16.65 51.56 9.45
N ASP A 508 15.55 51.23 8.76
CA ASP A 508 14.25 51.05 9.39
C ASP A 508 14.10 49.64 10.00
N GLU A 509 13.38 49.56 11.11
CA GLU A 509 13.04 48.28 11.78
C GLU A 509 12.33 47.29 10.85
N GLN A 510 11.60 47.79 9.86
CA GLN A 510 10.92 46.94 8.87
C GLN A 510 11.92 46.13 8.04
N THR A 511 13.00 46.77 7.58
CA THR A 511 14.05 46.10 6.80
C THR A 511 14.79 45.08 7.66
N ALA A 512 15.08 45.42 8.92
CA ALA A 512 15.68 44.48 9.88
C ALA A 512 14.80 43.24 10.11
N PHE A 513 13.48 43.41 10.21
CA PHE A 513 12.55 42.29 10.33
C PHE A 513 12.48 41.44 9.04
N GLN A 514 12.50 42.04 7.86
CA GLN A 514 12.55 41.31 6.58
C GLN A 514 13.82 40.48 6.45
N PHE A 515 14.97 41.05 6.84
CA PHE A 515 16.23 40.32 6.83
C PHE A 515 16.24 39.18 7.85
N ASN A 516 15.61 39.39 9.01
CA ASN A 516 15.42 38.32 9.99
C ASN A 516 14.55 37.17 9.43
N LEU A 517 13.47 37.50 8.71
CA LEU A 517 12.60 36.50 8.07
C LEU A 517 13.36 35.65 7.06
N MET A 518 14.23 36.29 6.27
CA MET A 518 15.12 35.57 5.36
C MET A 518 16.05 34.64 6.15
N CYS A 519 16.65 35.08 7.25
CA CYS A 519 17.48 34.23 8.10
C CYS A 519 16.71 33.00 8.60
N THR A 520 15.51 33.19 9.15
CA THR A 520 14.69 32.08 9.70
C THR A 520 14.23 31.08 8.65
N ASN A 521 14.10 31.48 7.37
CA ASN A 521 13.75 30.54 6.31
C ASN A 521 14.90 29.59 5.93
N TYR A 522 16.16 29.96 6.18
CA TYR A 522 17.32 29.13 5.86
C TYR A 522 17.77 28.21 7.00
N GLY A 523 17.10 28.27 8.15
CA GLY A 523 17.26 27.35 9.26
C GLY A 523 16.99 28.01 10.59
N ASP A 524 17.55 27.44 11.67
CA ASP A 524 17.51 28.01 13.03
C ASP A 524 18.43 29.25 13.17
N CYS A 525 18.25 30.25 12.32
CA CYS A 525 19.05 31.46 12.22
C CYS A 525 18.22 32.70 12.57
N GLY A 526 18.87 33.78 13.02
CA GLY A 526 18.18 35.03 13.37
C GLY A 526 17.53 35.01 14.76
N ALA A 527 16.61 35.94 14.97
CA ALA A 527 15.82 36.10 16.18
C ALA A 527 14.47 35.40 16.02
N ASP A 528 14.19 34.41 16.87
CA ASP A 528 12.95 33.63 16.81
C ASP A 528 12.55 33.03 18.17
N LYS A 529 11.37 32.38 18.20
CA LYS A 529 10.86 31.57 19.30
C LYS A 529 11.15 30.10 19.07
N ASN A 530 11.78 29.45 20.04
CA ASN A 530 11.94 27.99 20.00
C ASN A 530 10.60 27.24 20.12
N TYR A 531 10.64 25.91 19.98
CA TYR A 531 9.44 25.06 19.99
C TYR A 531 8.58 25.14 21.28
N ILE A 532 9.15 25.60 22.40
CA ILE A 532 8.39 25.87 23.65
C ILE A 532 7.88 27.33 23.75
N GLY A 533 8.02 28.13 22.70
CA GLY A 533 7.55 29.51 22.59
C GLY A 533 8.44 30.59 23.21
N LYS A 534 9.67 30.26 23.63
CA LYS A 534 10.61 31.21 24.23
C LYS A 534 11.37 31.97 23.14
N TYR A 535 11.21 33.29 23.13
CA TYR A 535 11.90 34.20 22.20
C TYR A 535 13.36 34.46 22.59
N THR A 536 14.23 34.55 21.60
CA THR A 536 15.61 35.05 21.72
C THR A 536 15.98 35.89 20.49
N SER A 537 16.86 36.86 20.67
CA SER A 537 17.47 37.65 19.58
C SER A 537 18.95 37.36 19.39
N GLU A 538 19.50 36.39 20.11
CA GLU A 538 20.95 36.09 20.11
C GLU A 538 21.48 35.63 18.74
N GLY A 539 20.61 35.08 17.87
CA GLY A 539 20.97 34.68 16.52
C GLY A 539 20.91 35.81 15.48
N LEU A 540 20.54 37.04 15.87
CA LEU A 540 20.48 38.20 14.98
C LEU A 540 21.54 39.24 15.36
N VAL A 541 22.39 39.59 14.40
CA VAL A 541 23.38 40.67 14.53
C VAL A 541 23.14 41.70 13.42
N ILE A 542 23.05 42.98 13.80
CA ILE A 542 22.93 44.09 12.86
C ILE A 542 24.14 44.99 13.04
N GLU A 543 24.95 45.11 11.99
CA GLU A 543 26.14 45.96 11.97
C GLU A 543 26.00 47.04 10.89
N VAL A 544 26.34 48.28 11.25
CA VAL A 544 26.44 49.40 10.30
C VAL A 544 27.93 49.69 10.11
N ASN A 545 28.49 49.13 9.05
CA ASN A 545 29.91 49.29 8.71
C ASN A 545 30.10 50.47 7.74
N GLU A 546 31.01 51.41 8.07
CA GLU A 546 31.37 52.50 7.15
C GLU A 546 32.32 51.96 6.06
N VAL A 547 31.79 51.62 4.89
CA VAL A 547 32.60 51.32 3.70
C VAL A 547 32.97 52.65 3.04
N GLY A 548 34.14 53.21 3.38
CA GLY A 548 34.60 54.49 2.85
C GLY A 548 35.45 54.35 1.59
N GLU A 549 34.89 54.67 0.42
CA GLU A 549 35.64 55.42 -0.60
C GLU A 549 35.16 56.87 -0.56
N GLU A 550 36.03 57.79 -0.12
CA GLU A 550 35.83 59.22 -0.32
C GLU A 550 35.97 59.54 -1.81
N VAL A 551 34.87 59.48 -2.57
CA VAL A 551 34.87 59.96 -3.96
C VAL A 551 34.68 61.48 -3.94
N ALA A 552 35.79 62.21 -3.93
CA ALA A 552 35.78 63.64 -4.23
C ALA A 552 35.24 63.84 -5.65
N SER A 553 34.26 64.73 -5.81
CA SER A 553 33.67 65.07 -7.11
C SER A 553 34.75 65.63 -8.05
N GLY A 554 35.23 64.81 -8.99
CA GLY A 554 36.25 65.25 -9.94
C GLY A 554 36.76 64.17 -10.88
N SER A 555 36.09 64.07 -12.04
CA SER A 555 36.64 63.60 -13.34
C SER A 555 37.08 62.13 -13.53
N GLY A 556 36.36 61.44 -14.42
CA GLY A 556 36.94 60.51 -15.40
C GLY A 556 36.85 59.02 -15.09
N TYR A 557 35.80 58.36 -15.57
CA TYR A 557 35.65 56.90 -15.63
C TYR A 557 36.86 56.22 -16.31
N LYS A 558 37.38 55.16 -15.66
CA LYS A 558 37.88 53.96 -16.35
C LYS A 558 37.34 52.73 -15.64
N ALA A 559 36.75 51.84 -16.43
CA ALA A 559 36.18 50.58 -16.01
C ALA A 559 37.24 49.63 -15.41
N ALA A 560 36.84 48.89 -14.38
CA ALA A 560 37.51 47.66 -13.96
C ALA A 560 36.58 46.47 -14.27
N GLN A 561 37.11 45.55 -15.06
CA GLN A 561 36.49 44.29 -15.45
C GLN A 561 36.55 43.23 -14.34
N PRO A 562 35.75 42.15 -14.45
CA PRO A 562 35.56 41.15 -13.40
C PRO A 562 36.79 40.23 -13.27
N GLY A 563 37.17 39.92 -12.03
CA GLY A 563 38.07 38.81 -11.70
C GLY A 563 37.44 38.02 -10.56
N GLY A 564 37.40 36.69 -10.56
CA GLY A 564 37.86 35.71 -11.52
C GLY A 564 37.32 34.36 -11.05
N SER A 565 37.04 33.47 -11.99
CA SER A 565 36.65 32.08 -11.75
C SER A 565 37.67 31.36 -10.85
N GLN A 566 37.22 30.80 -9.72
CA GLN A 566 37.97 29.74 -9.05
C GLN A 566 37.54 28.40 -9.64
N GLU A 567 38.45 27.82 -10.42
CA GLU A 567 38.40 26.44 -10.89
C GLU A 567 38.45 25.47 -9.69
N PHE A 568 37.45 24.59 -9.61
CA PHE A 568 37.53 23.37 -8.82
C PHE A 568 38.54 22.42 -9.47
N GLY A 569 39.74 22.36 -8.90
CA GLY A 569 40.74 21.35 -9.24
C GLY A 569 40.38 20.01 -8.60
N GLY A 570 39.80 19.11 -9.38
CA GLY A 570 39.76 17.69 -9.06
C GLY A 570 41.05 16.99 -9.49
N ALA A 571 41.60 16.12 -8.63
CA ALA A 571 42.54 15.05 -9.00
C ALA A 571 42.62 13.99 -7.87
N PRO A 572 43.02 12.74 -8.18
CA PRO A 572 42.23 11.57 -7.83
C PRO A 572 42.94 10.58 -6.87
N GLY A 573 42.16 9.65 -6.33
CA GLY A 573 42.59 8.28 -6.01
C GLY A 573 43.63 8.11 -4.91
N GLY A 574 43.16 7.84 -3.68
CA GLY A 574 43.96 7.21 -2.64
C GLY A 574 43.09 6.21 -1.89
N GLU A 575 43.32 4.92 -2.13
CA GLU A 575 42.81 3.82 -1.32
C GLU A 575 43.11 4.06 0.15
N PHE A 576 42.11 3.98 1.02
CA PHE A 576 42.35 3.82 2.45
C PHE A 576 41.45 2.73 3.02
N SER A 577 42.12 1.81 3.68
CA SER A 577 41.67 0.49 4.08
C SER A 577 40.72 0.55 5.28
N VAL A 578 39.75 -0.37 5.26
CA VAL A 578 38.89 -0.70 6.40
C VAL A 578 39.77 -1.22 7.54
N SER A 579 39.71 -0.57 8.70
CA SER A 579 40.20 -1.13 9.96
C SER A 579 39.04 -1.21 10.96
N ASP A 580 38.66 -2.45 11.26
CA ASP A 580 37.75 -2.83 12.33
C ASP A 580 38.21 -2.27 13.69
N GLY A 581 37.32 -1.54 14.34
CA GLY A 581 37.45 -1.08 15.72
C GLY A 581 36.31 -1.63 16.57
N GLN A 582 36.41 -2.89 16.96
CA GLN A 582 35.54 -3.54 17.94
C GLN A 582 35.60 -2.79 19.28
N GLY A 583 34.46 -2.25 19.71
CA GLY A 583 34.24 -1.70 21.04
C GLY A 583 32.98 -2.31 21.66
N GLY A 584 33.02 -3.61 21.93
CA GLY A 584 31.91 -4.34 22.55
C GLY A 584 31.64 -3.91 23.99
N ARG A 585 30.38 -3.58 24.30
CA ARG A 585 29.83 -3.60 25.66
C ARG A 585 29.05 -4.88 25.84
N VAL A 586 29.54 -5.75 26.71
CA VAL A 586 28.87 -6.99 27.15
C VAL A 586 27.86 -6.66 28.25
N PRO A 587 26.64 -7.23 28.24
CA PRO A 587 25.67 -7.09 29.31
C PRO A 587 26.00 -8.02 30.50
N ALA A 588 25.72 -7.53 31.70
CA ALA A 588 25.88 -8.27 32.95
C ALA A 588 24.94 -9.48 33.01
N SER A 589 25.51 -10.69 33.04
CA SER A 589 24.80 -11.92 33.39
C SER A 589 25.02 -12.26 34.87
N THR A 590 23.92 -12.63 35.52
CA THR A 590 23.84 -13.05 36.90
C THR A 590 24.42 -14.45 37.08
N ALA A 591 25.28 -14.57 38.09
CA ALA A 591 25.98 -15.79 38.46
C ALA A 591 25.05 -16.83 39.10
N ASN A 592 25.26 -18.11 38.77
CA ASN A 592 24.88 -19.23 39.62
C ASN A 592 26.12 -20.14 39.80
N PRO A 593 26.38 -20.69 41.01
CA PRO A 593 27.70 -21.19 41.39
C PRO A 593 27.92 -22.67 41.06
N GLN A 594 29.16 -23.04 40.74
CA GLN A 594 29.60 -24.43 40.72
C GLN A 594 30.07 -24.92 42.11
N PRO A 595 30.02 -26.24 42.36
CA PRO A 595 30.22 -26.83 43.68
C PRO A 595 31.71 -27.02 44.01
N ALA A 596 32.06 -26.78 45.27
CA ALA A 596 33.34 -27.19 45.84
C ALA A 596 33.18 -28.54 46.57
N THR A 597 34.01 -29.48 46.17
CA THR A 597 34.27 -30.76 46.85
C THR A 597 35.20 -30.58 48.04
N GLY A 598 34.92 -31.29 49.14
CA GLY A 598 35.94 -31.84 50.05
C GLY A 598 36.28 -31.03 51.31
N GLY A 599 35.86 -31.55 52.46
CA GLY A 599 36.24 -31.08 53.80
C GLY A 599 35.15 -31.33 54.82
#